data_AF-A0AAW4VAI1-F1
#
_entry.id   AF-A0AAW4VAI1-F1
#
_cell.length_a   1.000
_cell.length_b   1.000
_cell.length_c   1.000
_cell.angle_alpha   90.00
_cell.angle_beta   90.00
_cell.angle_gamma   90.00
#
_symmetry.space_group_name_H-M   'P 1'
#
loop_
_entity.id
_entity.type
_entity.pdbx_description
1 polymer ?
#
loop_
_entity_poly.entity_id
_entity_poly.type
_entity_poly.pdbx_seq_one_letter_code
_entity_poly.pdbx_strand_id
1 'polypeptide(L)'
;MKKVTFSITVVVLLAMIVGLIGYDRFSTSQNAKKYQSEEKTTTTTKEETTKTKTKKEKNSQRIYCIGDSFTLGSEFASYPLNLESLTNSEIIKFGGNQDTTFDLSIRVGRTKIFANNITIPGDKEAVDLTFYNEKGEQVEALKNSGSNFDEVTIQGIKGTLAYDSSRNIHTFTREKSGKAVTLTAPAQIEATLPEFNENDIVIIFSGNYDKQNNQDVYRTITYQRAILNQIKTQKYIVVSMTSKRQNNLVRDDNNILKEEHKDHFLDFRTYLLTNGLKDANITATEQDQKDLTNSYIPSSLLKEDKFAGNDTFNQLLANQIYQKLQELQYIK
;
A
#
# COMPACT_ATOMS: atom_id res chain seq x y z
N MET A 1 37.46 10.81 -42.84
CA MET A 1 37.42 11.32 -41.45
C MET A 1 36.11 11.06 -40.68
N LYS A 2 34.94 10.90 -41.31
CA LYS A 2 33.66 10.68 -40.58
C LYS A 2 33.42 9.27 -39.99
N LYS A 3 34.05 8.20 -40.53
CA LYS A 3 33.85 6.83 -40.01
C LYS A 3 34.64 6.52 -38.74
N VAL A 4 35.82 7.13 -38.57
CA VAL A 4 36.70 6.88 -37.42
C VAL A 4 36.17 7.55 -36.15
N THR A 5 35.60 8.74 -36.26
CA THR A 5 34.96 9.44 -35.13
C THR A 5 33.70 8.74 -34.64
N PHE A 6 32.90 8.14 -35.52
CA PHE A 6 31.70 7.38 -35.11
C PHE A 6 32.04 6.13 -34.30
N SER A 7 33.05 5.35 -34.74
CA SER A 7 33.46 4.14 -34.02
C SER A 7 34.06 4.45 -32.64
N ILE A 8 34.80 5.56 -32.50
CA ILE A 8 35.36 5.98 -31.20
C ILE A 8 34.24 6.39 -30.24
N THR A 9 33.24 7.15 -30.70
CA THR A 9 32.12 7.57 -29.85
C THR A 9 31.29 6.40 -29.34
N VAL A 10 31.05 5.37 -30.17
CA VAL A 10 30.30 4.17 -29.77
C VAL A 10 31.05 3.36 -28.71
N VAL A 11 32.37 3.21 -28.84
CA VAL A 11 33.20 2.49 -27.85
C VAL A 11 33.22 3.22 -26.51
N VAL A 12 33.29 4.54 -26.50
CA VAL A 12 33.25 5.35 -25.27
C VAL A 12 31.88 5.25 -24.58
N LEU A 13 30.78 5.23 -25.35
CA LEU A 13 29.43 5.06 -24.81
C LEU A 13 29.21 3.67 -24.19
N LEU A 14 29.70 2.62 -24.85
CA LEU A 14 29.66 1.26 -24.31
C LEU A 14 30.50 1.13 -23.02
N ALA A 15 31.68 1.76 -22.96
CA ALA A 15 32.50 1.79 -21.76
C ALA A 15 31.81 2.51 -20.58
N MET A 16 31.09 3.61 -20.84
CA MET A 16 30.30 4.30 -19.80
C MET A 16 29.14 3.44 -19.29
N ILE A 17 28.42 2.74 -20.18
CA ILE A 17 27.31 1.85 -19.79
C ILE A 17 27.82 0.69 -18.94
N VAL A 18 28.93 0.05 -19.34
CA VAL A 18 29.54 -1.03 -18.55
C VAL A 18 30.07 -0.51 -17.21
N GLY A 19 30.62 0.71 -17.17
CA GLY A 19 31.03 1.37 -15.94
C GLY A 19 29.86 1.63 -14.97
N LEU A 20 28.72 2.09 -15.47
CA LEU A 20 27.51 2.32 -14.68
C LEU A 20 26.94 1.01 -14.11
N ILE A 21 26.86 -0.06 -14.92
CA ILE A 21 26.41 -1.38 -14.48
C ILE A 21 27.37 -1.99 -13.45
N GLY A 22 28.69 -1.81 -13.65
CA GLY A 22 29.71 -2.26 -12.72
C GLY A 22 29.65 -1.53 -11.37
N TYR A 23 29.45 -0.21 -11.40
CA TYR A 23 29.29 0.61 -10.19
C TYR A 23 28.04 0.23 -9.40
N ASP A 24 26.91 0.01 -10.09
CA ASP A 24 25.65 -0.37 -9.46
C ASP A 24 25.72 -1.76 -8.79
N ARG A 25 26.34 -2.74 -9.47
CA ARG A 25 26.63 -4.06 -8.89
C ARG A 25 27.59 -3.99 -7.71
N PHE A 26 28.62 -3.15 -7.79
CA PHE A 26 29.59 -2.98 -6.70
C PHE A 26 28.94 -2.33 -5.47
N SER A 27 28.19 -1.24 -5.66
CA SER A 27 27.41 -0.56 -4.60
C SER A 27 26.44 -1.52 -3.91
N THR A 28 25.69 -2.29 -4.71
CA THR A 28 24.76 -3.31 -4.21
C THR A 28 25.49 -4.39 -3.39
N SER A 29 26.67 -4.84 -3.83
CA SER A 29 27.46 -5.85 -3.12
C SER A 29 28.06 -5.35 -1.79
N GLN A 30 28.45 -4.07 -1.72
CA GLN A 30 28.98 -3.46 -0.50
C GLN A 30 27.86 -3.21 0.52
N ASN A 31 26.69 -2.78 0.06
CA ASN A 31 25.51 -2.67 0.90
C ASN A 31 25.14 -4.04 1.48
N ALA A 32 25.09 -5.10 0.67
CA ALA A 32 24.82 -6.47 1.13
C ALA A 32 25.81 -6.98 2.19
N LYS A 33 27.11 -6.64 2.07
CA LYS A 33 28.14 -7.03 3.05
C LYS A 33 28.03 -6.29 4.38
N LYS A 34 27.55 -5.05 4.37
CA LYS A 34 27.31 -4.27 5.59
C LYS A 34 26.22 -4.90 6.47
N TYR A 35 25.19 -5.47 5.84
CA TYR A 35 24.06 -6.12 6.54
C TYR A 35 24.39 -7.51 7.13
N GLN A 36 25.41 -8.22 6.64
CA GLN A 36 25.82 -9.52 7.23
C GLN A 36 26.71 -9.38 8.48
N SER A 37 27.22 -8.19 8.77
CA SER A 37 28.13 -7.96 9.91
C SER A 37 27.44 -7.62 11.24
N GLU A 38 26.14 -7.33 11.22
CA GLU A 38 25.35 -6.97 12.41
C GLU A 38 24.60 -8.16 13.05
N GLU A 39 24.77 -9.38 12.52
CA GLU A 39 23.96 -10.56 12.85
C GLU A 39 24.62 -11.55 13.85
N LYS A 40 25.45 -11.07 14.80
CA LYS A 40 25.98 -11.91 15.87
C LYS A 40 25.68 -11.36 17.26
N THR A 41 25.28 -12.28 18.15
CA THR A 41 24.90 -12.17 19.58
C THR A 41 23.41 -11.84 19.75
N THR A 42 22.52 -12.67 20.32
CA THR A 42 22.62 -13.50 21.53
C THR A 42 21.48 -14.54 21.54
N THR A 43 21.77 -15.77 21.94
CA THR A 43 20.81 -16.86 22.17
C THR A 43 20.55 -17.02 23.67
N THR A 44 19.28 -17.03 24.11
CA THR A 44 18.91 -17.60 25.42
C THR A 44 17.54 -18.30 25.39
N THR A 45 17.62 -19.61 25.57
CA THR A 45 16.75 -20.63 26.19
C THR A 45 15.25 -20.40 26.38
N LYS A 46 14.48 -21.35 25.83
CA LYS A 46 13.04 -21.61 26.07
C LYS A 46 12.84 -22.47 27.33
N GLU A 47 11.74 -22.24 28.04
CA GLU A 47 11.06 -23.26 28.85
C GLU A 47 9.61 -23.38 28.38
N GLU A 48 9.22 -24.62 28.07
CA GLU A 48 7.86 -25.03 27.71
C GLU A 48 7.05 -25.35 28.96
N THR A 49 5.74 -25.11 28.92
CA THR A 49 4.80 -25.89 29.72
C THR A 49 3.50 -26.11 28.96
N THR A 50 3.24 -27.38 28.65
CA THR A 50 2.15 -27.91 27.83
C THR A 50 0.87 -28.07 28.65
N LYS A 51 -0.30 -27.63 28.14
CA LYS A 51 -1.60 -28.30 28.40
C LYS A 51 -2.51 -28.26 27.18
N THR A 52 -2.98 -29.45 26.86
CA THR A 52 -3.64 -29.93 25.64
C THR A 52 -5.10 -29.49 25.54
N LYS A 53 -5.49 -28.89 24.41
CA LYS A 53 -6.83 -29.01 23.80
C LYS A 53 -6.65 -29.10 22.29
N THR A 54 -7.21 -30.15 21.69
CA THR A 54 -7.19 -30.47 20.27
C THR A 54 -7.73 -29.29 19.43
N LYS A 55 -6.83 -28.45 18.93
CA LYS A 55 -7.10 -27.51 17.83
C LYS A 55 -6.69 -28.23 16.54
N LYS A 56 -7.58 -28.24 15.54
CA LYS A 56 -7.19 -28.37 14.14
C LYS A 56 -6.04 -27.35 13.94
N GLU A 57 -4.84 -27.79 13.59
CA GLU A 57 -3.73 -26.86 13.31
C GLU A 57 -4.10 -26.01 12.11
N LYS A 58 -4.72 -24.85 12.38
CA LYS A 58 -4.99 -23.82 11.39
C LYS A 58 -3.73 -22.97 11.31
N ASN A 59 -2.68 -23.52 10.72
CA ASN A 59 -1.56 -22.71 10.24
C ASN A 59 -2.00 -22.10 8.88
N SER A 60 -3.07 -21.29 8.91
CA SER A 60 -3.59 -20.65 7.70
C SER A 60 -2.64 -19.52 7.32
N GLN A 61 -2.08 -19.62 6.11
CA GLN A 61 -1.36 -18.55 5.45
C GLN A 61 -2.12 -17.23 5.62
N ARG A 62 -1.44 -16.16 6.08
CA ARG A 62 -2.06 -14.84 6.19
C ARG A 62 -1.91 -14.08 4.87
N ILE A 63 -2.97 -13.36 4.48
CA ILE A 63 -2.97 -12.46 3.34
C ILE A 63 -3.42 -11.08 3.81
N TYR A 64 -2.52 -10.09 3.74
CA TYR A 64 -2.83 -8.69 3.97
C TYR A 64 -3.31 -8.05 2.67
N CYS A 65 -4.60 -7.70 2.63
CA CYS A 65 -5.17 -6.88 1.59
C CYS A 65 -5.03 -5.41 2.00
N ILE A 66 -4.02 -4.74 1.45
CA ILE A 66 -3.64 -3.36 1.76
C ILE A 66 -4.17 -2.42 0.67
N GLY A 67 -5.00 -1.47 1.06
CA GLY A 67 -5.50 -0.50 0.09
C GLY A 67 -6.51 0.48 0.64
N ASP A 68 -7.13 1.21 -0.28
CA ASP A 68 -8.10 2.25 0.02
C ASP A 68 -9.53 1.67 0.15
N SER A 69 -10.55 2.50 -0.11
CA SER A 69 -11.95 2.09 -0.09
C SER A 69 -12.32 0.98 -1.09
N PHE A 70 -11.54 0.77 -2.15
CA PHE A 70 -11.69 -0.38 -3.04
C PHE A 70 -11.30 -1.70 -2.36
N THR A 71 -10.40 -1.66 -1.37
CA THR A 71 -10.01 -2.82 -0.57
C THR A 71 -10.93 -3.03 0.62
N LEU A 72 -11.30 -1.96 1.32
CA LEU A 72 -12.22 -2.06 2.45
C LEU A 72 -13.58 -2.58 1.99
N GLY A 73 -14.08 -2.04 0.86
CA GLY A 73 -15.41 -2.33 0.31
C GLY A 73 -16.51 -1.98 1.30
N SER A 74 -17.67 -2.63 1.16
CA SER A 74 -18.71 -2.60 2.20
C SER A 74 -18.48 -3.74 3.21
N GLU A 75 -19.25 -3.71 4.29
CA GLU A 75 -19.26 -4.78 5.30
C GLU A 75 -19.58 -6.16 4.68
N PHE A 76 -20.41 -6.19 3.64
CA PHE A 76 -20.92 -7.43 3.04
C PHE A 76 -20.31 -7.74 1.67
N ALA A 77 -19.67 -6.77 1.03
CA ALA A 77 -19.17 -6.92 -0.34
C ALA A 77 -17.83 -6.20 -0.53
N SER A 78 -16.79 -7.01 -0.75
CA SER A 78 -15.43 -6.54 -1.04
C SER A 78 -14.63 -7.70 -1.63
N TYR A 79 -13.61 -7.42 -2.44
CA TYR A 79 -12.76 -8.50 -2.97
C TYR A 79 -12.07 -9.33 -1.87
N PRO A 80 -11.64 -8.78 -0.70
CA PRO A 80 -11.04 -9.62 0.33
C PRO A 80 -12.01 -10.64 0.93
N LEU A 81 -13.30 -10.30 1.09
CA LEU A 81 -14.32 -11.25 1.56
C LEU A 81 -14.56 -12.39 0.55
N ASN A 82 -14.62 -12.04 -0.74
CA ASN A 82 -14.71 -13.05 -1.80
C ASN A 82 -13.46 -13.93 -1.85
N LEU A 83 -12.27 -13.34 -1.66
CA LEU A 83 -10.99 -14.06 -1.63
C LEU A 83 -10.88 -15.01 -0.42
N GLU A 84 -11.44 -14.63 0.73
CA GLU A 84 -11.53 -15.50 1.91
C GLU A 84 -12.32 -16.78 1.58
N SER A 85 -13.38 -16.68 0.78
CA SER A 85 -14.16 -17.85 0.35
C SER A 85 -13.45 -18.74 -0.68
N LEU A 86 -12.45 -18.19 -1.38
CA LEU A 86 -11.68 -18.91 -2.41
C LEU A 86 -10.40 -19.54 -1.84
N THR A 87 -9.99 -19.17 -0.64
CA THR A 87 -8.72 -19.60 -0.03
C THR A 87 -8.97 -20.20 1.35
N ASN A 88 -8.01 -20.98 1.86
CA ASN A 88 -8.02 -21.40 3.28
C ASN A 88 -7.10 -20.49 4.13
N SER A 89 -6.95 -19.24 3.69
CA SER A 89 -6.05 -18.25 4.28
C SER A 89 -6.80 -17.37 5.29
N GLU A 90 -6.05 -16.77 6.22
CA GLU A 90 -6.57 -15.66 7.03
C GLU A 90 -6.45 -14.37 6.22
N ILE A 91 -7.58 -13.74 5.91
CA ILE A 91 -7.61 -12.48 5.17
C ILE A 91 -7.68 -11.30 6.13
N ILE A 92 -6.74 -10.36 5.99
CA ILE A 92 -6.64 -9.17 6.83
C ILE A 92 -6.80 -7.94 5.93
N LYS A 93 -7.87 -7.18 6.11
CA LYS A 93 -8.05 -5.88 5.46
C LYS A 93 -7.25 -4.82 6.20
N PHE A 94 -6.48 -4.02 5.47
CA PHE A 94 -5.65 -2.96 6.05
C PHE A 94 -5.65 -1.72 5.15
N GLY A 95 -5.80 -0.54 5.74
CA GLY A 95 -5.87 0.77 5.08
C GLY A 95 -7.11 1.55 5.45
N GLY A 96 -7.37 2.64 4.75
CA GLY A 96 -8.41 3.62 5.07
C GLY A 96 -9.23 4.08 3.87
N ASN A 97 -10.36 4.71 4.15
CA ASN A 97 -11.24 5.22 3.11
C ASN A 97 -10.54 6.32 2.31
N GLN A 98 -10.45 6.17 0.99
CA GLN A 98 -9.75 7.11 0.10
C GLN A 98 -8.27 7.37 0.46
N ASP A 99 -7.64 6.45 1.18
CA ASP A 99 -6.22 6.56 1.48
C ASP A 99 -5.39 6.63 0.18
N THR A 100 -4.42 7.53 0.17
CA THR A 100 -3.33 7.52 -0.80
C THR A 100 -2.30 6.46 -0.41
N THR A 101 -1.38 6.14 -1.32
CA THR A 101 -0.24 5.26 -1.00
C THR A 101 0.65 5.83 0.11
N PHE A 102 0.71 7.16 0.23
CA PHE A 102 1.39 7.83 1.35
C PHE A 102 0.71 7.51 2.68
N ASP A 103 -0.62 7.62 2.76
CA ASP A 103 -1.40 7.28 3.95
C ASP A 103 -1.18 5.81 4.36
N LEU A 104 -1.26 4.90 3.39
CA LEU A 104 -1.02 3.47 3.62
C LEU A 104 0.40 3.22 4.16
N SER A 105 1.41 3.92 3.64
CA SER A 105 2.79 3.81 4.12
C SER A 105 2.99 4.29 5.57
N ILE A 106 2.17 5.26 6.02
CA ILE A 106 2.12 5.71 7.41
C ILE A 106 1.42 4.66 8.27
N ARG A 107 0.28 4.12 7.82
CA ARG A 107 -0.48 3.10 8.57
C ARG A 107 0.31 1.83 8.81
N VAL A 108 1.13 1.37 7.87
CA VAL A 108 2.01 0.21 8.10
C VAL A 108 3.23 0.55 8.97
N GLY A 109 3.44 1.83 9.29
CA GLY A 109 4.52 2.33 10.14
C GLY A 109 5.86 2.51 9.45
N ARG A 110 5.90 2.51 8.11
CA ARG A 110 7.13 2.77 7.37
C ARG A 110 7.46 4.24 7.32
N THR A 111 6.45 5.05 7.02
CA THR A 111 6.57 6.49 6.91
C THR A 111 6.24 7.12 8.25
N LYS A 112 7.21 7.85 8.81
CA LYS A 112 7.05 8.52 10.09
C LYS A 112 6.47 9.90 9.90
N ILE A 113 5.58 10.28 10.82
CA ILE A 113 5.04 11.63 10.91
C ILE A 113 5.24 12.17 12.32
N PHE A 114 5.33 13.50 12.42
CA PHE A 114 5.73 14.20 13.63
C PHE A 114 4.73 15.30 13.96
N ALA A 115 4.61 15.59 15.25
CA ALA A 115 3.95 16.76 15.79
C ALA A 115 5.00 17.72 16.36
N ASN A 116 4.77 19.03 16.27
CA ASN A 116 5.66 20.02 16.87
C ASN A 116 4.89 21.29 17.25
N ASN A 117 5.46 22.10 18.15
CA ASN A 117 4.95 23.43 18.52
C ASN A 117 3.50 23.46 19.01
N ILE A 118 3.07 22.42 19.73
CA ILE A 118 1.75 22.35 20.38
C ILE A 118 1.90 22.11 21.89
N THR A 119 0.86 22.44 22.65
CA THR A 119 0.74 22.03 24.05
C THR A 119 -0.40 21.04 24.19
N ILE A 120 -0.09 19.80 24.53
CA ILE A 120 -1.09 18.78 24.86
C ILE A 120 -1.65 19.14 26.24
N PRO A 121 -2.95 19.50 26.35
CA PRO A 121 -3.56 19.99 27.59
C PRO A 121 -3.55 18.91 28.67
N GLY A 122 -3.54 19.30 29.96
CA GLY A 122 -3.52 18.36 31.07
C GLY A 122 -4.73 17.43 31.11
N ASP A 123 -5.89 17.97 30.78
CA ASP A 123 -7.18 17.30 30.74
C ASP A 123 -7.43 16.61 29.39
N LYS A 124 -8.54 15.87 29.29
CA LYS A 124 -8.94 15.14 28.07
C LYS A 124 -9.60 16.06 27.04
N GLU A 125 -9.00 17.22 26.83
CA GLU A 125 -9.40 18.18 25.80
C GLU A 125 -8.61 17.92 24.51
N ALA A 126 -9.27 18.11 23.37
CA ALA A 126 -8.64 17.99 22.07
C ALA A 126 -7.73 19.18 21.81
N VAL A 127 -6.54 18.93 21.26
CA VAL A 127 -5.64 19.96 20.73
C VAL A 127 -5.51 19.81 19.23
N ASP A 128 -5.49 20.93 18.51
CA ASP A 128 -5.21 20.95 17.08
C ASP A 128 -3.79 20.45 16.80
N LEU A 129 -3.65 19.69 15.73
CA LEU A 129 -2.44 18.96 15.39
C LEU A 129 -2.14 19.13 13.90
N THR A 130 -0.90 19.51 13.60
CA THR A 130 -0.37 19.52 12.24
C THR A 130 0.68 18.43 12.11
N PHE A 131 0.64 17.68 11.01
CA PHE A 131 1.63 16.65 10.71
C PHE A 131 2.82 17.22 9.95
N TYR A 132 4.00 16.76 10.32
CA TYR A 132 5.26 17.07 9.67
C TYR A 132 6.00 15.79 9.26
N ASN A 133 6.81 15.86 8.21
CA ASN A 133 7.76 14.81 7.87
C ASN A 133 9.09 14.96 8.65
N GLU A 134 10.03 14.04 8.43
CA GLU A 134 11.36 14.08 9.08
C GLU A 134 12.18 15.34 8.80
N LYS A 135 11.87 16.07 7.71
CA LYS A 135 12.52 17.33 7.34
C LYS A 135 11.84 18.56 7.97
N GLY A 136 10.75 18.37 8.72
CA GLY A 136 9.96 19.45 9.30
C GLY A 136 9.01 20.12 8.31
N GLU A 137 8.79 19.53 7.13
CA GLU A 137 7.82 20.04 6.15
C GLU A 137 6.42 19.52 6.52
N GLN A 138 5.42 20.40 6.45
CA GLN A 138 4.03 20.01 6.69
C GLN A 138 3.56 18.99 5.66
N VAL A 139 2.84 17.97 6.12
CA VAL A 139 2.23 16.94 5.26
C VAL A 139 0.74 16.83 5.52
N GLU A 140 0.00 16.55 4.46
CA GLU A 140 -1.41 16.21 4.54
C GLU A 140 -1.55 14.69 4.42
N ALA A 141 -2.09 14.05 5.45
CA ALA A 141 -2.28 12.60 5.50
C ALA A 141 -3.43 12.22 6.44
N LEU A 142 -3.91 10.99 6.34
CA LEU A 142 -4.85 10.36 7.28
C LEU A 142 -6.11 11.20 7.54
N LYS A 143 -6.71 11.76 6.47
CA LYS A 143 -7.92 12.59 6.55
C LYS A 143 -9.22 11.78 6.71
N ASN A 144 -9.13 10.46 6.66
CA ASN A 144 -10.26 9.56 6.68
C ASN A 144 -10.03 8.41 7.66
N SER A 145 -11.13 7.77 8.06
CA SER A 145 -11.09 6.56 8.88
C SER A 145 -10.34 5.43 8.19
N GLY A 146 -9.70 4.57 8.97
CA GLY A 146 -9.02 3.39 8.46
C GLY A 146 -8.47 2.51 9.58
N SER A 147 -7.83 1.42 9.19
CA SER A 147 -7.13 0.57 10.14
C SER A 147 -5.88 1.26 10.67
N ASN A 148 -5.59 1.04 11.94
CA ASN A 148 -4.40 1.55 12.61
C ASN A 148 -4.31 3.09 12.61
N PHE A 149 -3.48 3.64 13.48
CA PHE A 149 -3.19 5.08 13.56
C PHE A 149 -4.28 5.98 14.16
N ASP A 150 -5.46 5.46 14.51
CA ASP A 150 -6.44 6.22 15.32
C ASP A 150 -5.96 6.35 16.78
N GLU A 151 -5.39 5.28 17.34
CA GLU A 151 -4.76 5.29 18.66
C GLU A 151 -3.24 5.46 18.53
N VAL A 152 -2.70 6.52 19.12
CA VAL A 152 -1.29 6.89 18.99
C VAL A 152 -0.66 7.30 20.32
N THR A 153 0.67 7.31 20.33
CA THR A 153 1.49 7.86 21.40
C THR A 153 2.30 9.04 20.85
N ILE A 154 2.27 10.17 21.56
CA ILE A 154 3.11 11.34 21.27
C ILE A 154 3.90 11.65 22.54
N GLN A 155 5.22 11.55 22.50
CA GLN A 155 6.11 11.78 23.66
C GLN A 155 5.69 10.97 24.91
N GLY A 156 5.29 9.71 24.72
CA GLY A 156 4.82 8.82 25.80
C GLY A 156 3.38 9.06 26.26
N ILE A 157 2.67 10.04 25.70
CA ILE A 157 1.26 10.30 26.00
C ILE A 157 0.39 9.55 25.00
N LYS A 158 -0.36 8.56 25.50
CA LYS A 158 -1.37 7.84 24.71
C LYS A 158 -2.60 8.69 24.49
N GLY A 159 -3.18 8.60 23.30
CA GLY A 159 -4.42 9.28 22.96
C GLY A 159 -4.95 8.89 21.58
N THR A 160 -5.97 9.60 21.16
CA THR A 160 -6.69 9.35 19.91
C THR A 160 -6.49 10.51 18.95
N LEU A 161 -6.21 10.20 17.69
CA LEU A 161 -6.27 11.13 16.58
C LEU A 161 -7.66 11.18 15.99
N ALA A 162 -8.10 12.37 15.62
CA ALA A 162 -9.29 12.58 14.82
C ALA A 162 -9.00 13.61 13.73
N TYR A 163 -9.85 13.65 12.71
CA TYR A 163 -9.79 14.66 11.66
C TYR A 163 -11.09 15.45 11.62
N ASP A 164 -10.97 16.77 11.76
CA ASP A 164 -12.08 17.71 11.62
C ASP A 164 -12.13 18.22 10.18
N SER A 165 -13.05 17.67 9.39
CA SER A 165 -13.21 18.03 7.97
C SER A 165 -13.74 19.44 7.76
N SER A 166 -14.41 20.04 8.75
CA SER A 166 -14.93 21.41 8.66
C SER A 166 -13.83 22.46 8.79
N ARG A 167 -12.79 22.13 9.58
CA ARG A 167 -11.62 22.98 9.80
C ARG A 167 -10.38 22.54 9.00
N ASN A 168 -10.46 21.38 8.33
CA ASN A 168 -9.34 20.74 7.63
C ASN A 168 -8.10 20.60 8.54
N ILE A 169 -8.30 20.08 9.75
CA ILE A 169 -7.24 19.93 10.76
C ILE A 169 -7.37 18.62 11.53
N HIS A 170 -6.24 18.02 11.90
CA HIS A 170 -6.21 16.90 12.83
C HIS A 170 -6.31 17.40 14.26
N THR A 171 -6.84 16.55 15.14
CA THR A 171 -6.83 16.80 16.57
C THR A 171 -6.26 15.59 17.30
N PHE A 172 -5.67 15.84 18.46
CA PHE A 172 -5.22 14.80 19.38
C PHE A 172 -5.90 15.00 20.73
N THR A 173 -6.47 13.92 21.28
CA THR A 173 -7.06 13.92 22.62
C THR A 173 -6.38 12.84 23.45
N ARG A 174 -5.78 13.22 24.59
CA ARG A 174 -5.13 12.26 25.49
C ARG A 174 -6.13 11.27 26.11
N GLU A 175 -5.69 10.05 26.34
CA GLU A 175 -6.51 8.98 26.92
C GLU A 175 -6.73 9.17 28.43
N LYS A 176 -5.72 9.67 29.16
CA LYS A 176 -5.75 9.84 30.61
C LYS A 176 -5.29 11.24 30.99
N SER A 177 -6.01 11.90 31.89
CA SER A 177 -5.60 13.21 32.44
C SER A 177 -4.22 13.13 33.11
N GLY A 178 -3.50 14.24 33.08
CA GLY A 178 -2.14 14.34 33.59
C GLY A 178 -1.63 15.78 33.52
N LYS A 179 -0.30 15.95 33.50
CA LYS A 179 0.29 17.29 33.33
C LYS A 179 0.19 17.75 31.87
N ALA A 180 0.02 19.05 31.66
CA ALA A 180 0.17 19.63 30.33
C ALA A 180 1.61 19.45 29.85
N VAL A 181 1.78 19.17 28.56
CA VAL A 181 3.11 18.93 27.95
C VAL A 181 3.22 19.74 26.67
N THR A 182 4.23 20.60 26.62
CA THR A 182 4.57 21.39 25.43
C THR A 182 5.64 20.67 24.63
N LEU A 183 5.36 20.44 23.34
CA LEU A 183 6.32 19.88 22.40
C LEU A 183 7.27 21.01 21.94
N THR A 184 8.49 21.02 22.45
CA THR A 184 9.53 22.01 22.12
C THR A 184 10.46 21.56 20.98
N ALA A 185 10.31 20.32 20.54
CA ALA A 185 11.00 19.73 19.40
C ALA A 185 10.06 18.74 18.70
N PRO A 186 10.32 18.38 17.42
CA PRO A 186 9.52 17.38 16.71
C PRO A 186 9.42 16.07 17.50
N ALA A 187 8.19 15.65 17.80
CA ALA A 187 7.89 14.40 18.46
C ALA A 187 7.22 13.45 17.46
N GLN A 188 7.73 12.23 17.34
CA GLN A 188 7.13 11.22 16.47
C GLN A 188 5.73 10.87 17.01
N ILE A 189 4.80 10.69 16.07
CA ILE A 189 3.48 10.15 16.34
C ILE A 189 3.55 8.65 16.07
N GLU A 190 3.34 7.85 17.12
CA GLU A 190 3.58 6.41 17.09
C GLU A 190 2.28 5.63 17.23
N ALA A 191 1.97 4.75 16.28
CA ALA A 191 0.86 3.82 16.36
C ALA A 191 1.36 2.42 16.73
N THR A 192 0.49 1.60 17.34
CA THR A 192 0.79 0.19 17.57
C THR A 192 0.62 -0.59 16.27
N LEU A 193 1.70 -1.12 15.73
CA LEU A 193 1.67 -1.87 14.46
C LEU A 193 1.33 -3.34 14.71
N PRO A 194 0.60 -4.01 13.78
CA PRO A 194 0.48 -5.46 13.80
C PRO A 194 1.86 -6.11 13.56
N GLU A 195 2.03 -7.34 14.04
CA GLU A 195 3.23 -8.13 13.78
C GLU A 195 3.20 -8.70 12.34
N PHE A 196 4.01 -8.10 11.48
CA PHE A 196 4.24 -8.58 10.11
C PHE A 196 5.26 -9.71 10.08
N ASN A 197 5.04 -10.69 9.21
CA ASN A 197 5.90 -11.83 8.97
C ASN A 197 6.33 -11.88 7.50
N GLU A 198 7.58 -12.26 7.24
CA GLU A 198 8.12 -12.41 5.88
C GLU A 198 7.34 -13.44 5.01
N ASN A 199 6.65 -14.37 5.64
CA ASN A 199 5.82 -15.37 4.97
C ASN A 199 4.41 -14.86 4.64
N ASP A 200 4.00 -13.71 5.17
CA ASP A 200 2.71 -13.11 4.85
C ASP A 200 2.63 -12.80 3.36
N ILE A 201 1.47 -13.01 2.76
CA ILE A 201 1.21 -12.57 1.40
C ILE A 201 0.60 -11.17 1.46
N VAL A 202 1.02 -10.28 0.56
CA VAL A 202 0.50 -8.91 0.50
C VAL A 202 -0.16 -8.64 -0.84
N ILE A 203 -1.43 -8.23 -0.80
CA ILE A 203 -2.12 -7.67 -1.97
C ILE A 203 -2.18 -6.16 -1.80
N ILE A 204 -1.56 -5.41 -2.70
CA ILE A 204 -1.65 -3.95 -2.71
C ILE A 204 -2.63 -3.54 -3.80
N PHE A 205 -3.75 -2.93 -3.42
CA PHE A 205 -4.65 -2.25 -4.35
C PHE A 205 -4.79 -0.79 -3.95
N SER A 206 -3.95 0.05 -4.54
CA SER A 206 -3.75 1.46 -4.16
C SER A 206 -3.39 2.32 -5.37
N GLY A 207 -3.38 3.64 -5.19
CA GLY A 207 -3.00 4.62 -6.21
C GLY A 207 -4.20 5.30 -6.90
N ASN A 208 -5.42 4.80 -6.74
CA ASN A 208 -6.61 5.42 -7.34
C ASN A 208 -6.93 6.81 -6.78
N TYR A 209 -6.48 7.12 -5.56
CA TYR A 209 -6.61 8.43 -4.90
C TYR A 209 -5.30 9.21 -4.83
N ASP A 210 -4.20 8.67 -5.33
CA ASP A 210 -2.95 9.41 -5.42
C ASP A 210 -3.12 10.60 -6.38
N LYS A 211 -2.31 11.64 -6.19
CA LYS A 211 -2.28 12.76 -7.14
C LYS A 211 -1.87 12.24 -8.52
N GLN A 212 -2.56 12.72 -9.55
CA GLN A 212 -2.41 12.23 -10.91
C GLN A 212 -1.78 13.32 -11.78
N ASN A 213 -0.46 13.30 -11.90
CA ASN A 213 0.29 14.10 -12.87
C ASN A 213 1.47 13.30 -13.43
N ASN A 214 2.10 13.85 -14.47
CA ASN A 214 3.33 13.27 -15.02
C ASN A 214 4.38 13.19 -13.92
N GLN A 215 4.77 11.96 -13.54
CA GLN A 215 5.74 11.55 -12.53
C GLN A 215 5.19 11.12 -11.16
N ASP A 216 3.94 11.41 -10.80
CA ASP A 216 3.41 11.00 -9.49
C ASP A 216 3.32 9.47 -9.31
N VAL A 217 3.22 8.70 -10.40
CA VAL A 217 3.32 7.23 -10.35
C VAL A 217 4.63 6.73 -9.71
N TYR A 218 5.74 7.45 -9.82
CA TYR A 218 6.98 7.08 -9.14
C TYR A 218 6.89 7.28 -7.63
N ARG A 219 6.08 8.23 -7.15
CA ARG A 219 5.77 8.40 -5.73
C ARG A 219 4.87 7.27 -5.24
N THR A 220 3.86 6.88 -6.02
CA THR A 220 3.06 5.68 -5.77
C THR A 220 3.95 4.45 -5.60
N ILE A 221 4.85 4.19 -6.56
CA ILE A 221 5.82 3.08 -6.50
C ILE A 221 6.71 3.17 -5.27
N THR A 222 7.20 4.37 -4.94
CA THR A 222 8.05 4.59 -3.78
C THR A 222 7.36 4.14 -2.49
N TYR A 223 6.09 4.50 -2.32
CA TYR A 223 5.33 4.12 -1.12
C TYR A 223 4.87 2.66 -1.14
N GLN A 224 4.57 2.08 -2.31
CA GLN A 224 4.33 0.64 -2.43
C GLN A 224 5.57 -0.17 -2.00
N ARG A 225 6.77 0.21 -2.46
CA ARG A 225 8.04 -0.39 -2.01
C ARG A 225 8.25 -0.20 -0.51
N ALA A 226 7.91 0.98 0.02
CA ALA A 226 8.00 1.27 1.45
C ALA A 226 7.12 0.30 2.26
N ILE A 227 5.88 0.06 1.82
CA ILE A 227 4.96 -0.90 2.44
C ILE A 227 5.55 -2.32 2.42
N LEU A 228 5.99 -2.80 1.24
CA LEU A 228 6.58 -4.13 1.11
C LEU A 228 7.83 -4.31 1.99
N ASN A 229 8.70 -3.30 2.04
CA ASN A 229 9.90 -3.30 2.89
C ASN A 229 9.58 -3.35 4.39
N GLN A 230 8.48 -2.75 4.81
CA GLN A 230 8.06 -2.75 6.21
C GLN A 230 7.57 -4.13 6.65
N ILE A 231 6.84 -4.81 5.77
CA ILE A 231 6.31 -6.16 5.99
C ILE A 231 7.41 -7.22 5.81
N LYS A 232 8.42 -6.91 5.00
CA LYS A 232 9.57 -7.76 4.65
C LYS A 232 9.18 -9.05 3.91
N THR A 233 8.07 -9.00 3.17
CA THR A 233 7.64 -10.13 2.34
C THR A 233 8.18 -10.01 0.92
N GLN A 234 8.44 -11.15 0.30
CA GLN A 234 8.62 -11.27 -1.15
C GLN A 234 7.35 -11.78 -1.85
N LYS A 235 6.35 -12.22 -1.08
CA LYS A 235 5.09 -12.74 -1.60
C LYS A 235 4.07 -11.63 -1.72
N TYR A 236 4.04 -10.96 -2.87
CA TYR A 236 3.07 -9.89 -3.09
C TYR A 236 2.45 -9.86 -4.48
N ILE A 237 1.32 -9.18 -4.58
CA ILE A 237 0.65 -8.79 -5.82
C ILE A 237 0.32 -7.30 -5.74
N VAL A 238 0.61 -6.55 -6.80
CA VAL A 238 0.16 -5.16 -6.98
C VAL A 238 -0.93 -5.12 -8.04
N VAL A 239 -2.12 -4.71 -7.65
CA VAL A 239 -3.28 -4.60 -8.54
C VAL A 239 -3.22 -3.26 -9.28
N SER A 240 -3.44 -3.30 -10.59
CA SER A 240 -3.50 -2.10 -11.44
C SER A 240 -4.52 -1.07 -10.95
N MET A 241 -4.22 0.21 -11.12
CA MET A 241 -5.20 1.30 -11.00
C MET A 241 -6.28 1.16 -12.09
N THR A 242 -7.51 1.60 -11.83
CA THR A 242 -8.65 1.24 -12.71
C THR A 242 -9.26 2.42 -13.45
N SER A 243 -9.47 3.56 -12.79
CA SER A 243 -10.33 4.62 -13.32
C SER A 243 -9.62 5.58 -14.27
N LYS A 244 -9.92 5.47 -15.57
CA LYS A 244 -9.54 6.49 -16.55
C LYS A 244 -10.35 7.80 -16.40
N ARG A 245 -11.54 7.74 -15.79
CA ARG A 245 -12.39 8.91 -15.56
C ARG A 245 -11.78 9.88 -14.55
N GLN A 246 -11.03 9.36 -13.58
CA GLN A 246 -10.30 10.15 -12.58
C GLN A 246 -8.84 10.36 -12.96
N ASN A 247 -8.20 9.37 -13.60
CA ASN A 247 -6.82 9.46 -14.06
C ASN A 247 -6.75 9.17 -15.57
N ASN A 248 -6.63 10.21 -16.38
CA ASN A 248 -6.45 10.11 -17.82
C ASN A 248 -5.12 9.44 -18.25
N LEU A 249 -4.12 9.35 -17.36
CA LEU A 249 -2.83 8.69 -17.57
C LEU A 249 -2.79 7.24 -17.08
N VAL A 250 -3.90 6.71 -16.55
CA VAL A 250 -3.95 5.39 -15.86
C VAL A 250 -3.33 4.24 -16.65
N ARG A 251 -3.41 4.26 -17.98
CA ARG A 251 -2.80 3.22 -18.83
C ARG A 251 -1.28 3.31 -18.79
N ASP A 252 -0.74 4.52 -18.94
CA ASP A 252 0.69 4.74 -18.99
C ASP A 252 1.30 4.53 -17.60
N ASP A 253 0.60 4.94 -16.55
CA ASP A 253 1.00 4.65 -15.16
C ASP A 253 0.98 3.15 -14.85
N ASN A 254 -0.05 2.42 -15.28
CA ASN A 254 -0.09 0.97 -15.11
C ASN A 254 1.01 0.25 -15.90
N ASN A 255 1.45 0.77 -17.05
CA ASN A 255 2.61 0.22 -17.75
C ASN A 255 3.88 0.39 -16.92
N ILE A 256 4.07 1.53 -16.26
CA ILE A 256 5.22 1.76 -15.37
C ILE A 256 5.14 0.84 -14.15
N LEU A 257 3.96 0.70 -13.53
CA LEU A 257 3.75 -0.25 -12.42
C LEU A 257 4.02 -1.69 -12.84
N LYS A 258 3.65 -2.08 -14.06
CA LYS A 258 3.92 -3.40 -14.60
C LYS A 258 5.41 -3.66 -14.78
N GLU A 259 6.16 -2.72 -15.34
CA GLU A 259 7.62 -2.85 -15.48
C GLU A 259 8.32 -2.91 -14.11
N GLU A 260 7.81 -2.16 -13.14
CA GLU A 260 8.32 -2.15 -11.77
C GLU A 260 8.10 -3.49 -11.05
N HIS A 261 6.85 -3.96 -11.03
CA HIS A 261 6.44 -5.12 -10.22
C HIS A 261 6.48 -6.45 -10.97
N LYS A 262 6.68 -6.42 -12.29
CA LYS A 262 6.84 -7.59 -13.17
C LYS A 262 5.75 -8.64 -12.95
N ASP A 263 6.13 -9.87 -12.61
CA ASP A 263 5.22 -10.98 -12.40
C ASP A 263 4.27 -10.77 -11.22
N HIS A 264 4.59 -9.87 -10.29
CA HIS A 264 3.71 -9.50 -9.17
C HIS A 264 2.62 -8.51 -9.58
N PHE A 265 2.67 -7.93 -10.78
CA PHE A 265 1.65 -7.01 -11.25
C PHE A 265 0.42 -7.77 -11.78
N LEU A 266 -0.77 -7.39 -11.30
CA LEU A 266 -2.05 -7.86 -11.83
C LEU A 266 -2.71 -6.75 -12.64
N ASP A 267 -2.73 -6.91 -13.96
CA ASP A 267 -3.38 -5.97 -14.90
C ASP A 267 -4.90 -6.17 -14.95
N PHE A 268 -5.53 -5.91 -13.81
CA PHE A 268 -6.96 -6.08 -13.62
C PHE A 268 -7.77 -5.09 -14.48
N ARG A 269 -7.25 -3.89 -14.72
CA ARG A 269 -7.90 -2.90 -15.57
C ARG A 269 -8.04 -3.40 -17.00
N THR A 270 -6.98 -3.94 -17.60
CA THR A 270 -7.07 -4.50 -18.95
C THR A 270 -8.04 -5.69 -18.98
N TYR A 271 -7.98 -6.57 -17.97
CA TYR A 271 -8.93 -7.68 -17.83
C TYR A 271 -10.40 -7.20 -17.84
N LEU A 272 -10.73 -6.15 -17.10
CA LEU A 272 -12.10 -5.60 -17.05
C LEU A 272 -12.57 -5.06 -18.41
N LEU A 273 -11.65 -4.51 -19.22
CA LEU A 273 -11.95 -3.99 -20.56
C LEU A 273 -12.13 -5.10 -21.60
N THR A 274 -11.47 -6.25 -21.42
CA THR A 274 -11.46 -7.32 -22.45
C THR A 274 -12.39 -8.48 -22.10
N ASN A 275 -12.41 -8.90 -20.85
CA ASN A 275 -13.09 -10.13 -20.40
C ASN A 275 -14.10 -9.89 -19.26
N GLY A 276 -14.04 -8.75 -18.57
CA GLY A 276 -14.84 -8.50 -17.36
C GLY A 276 -16.34 -8.77 -17.51
N LEU A 277 -16.98 -8.24 -18.55
CA LEU A 277 -18.42 -8.47 -18.78
C LEU A 277 -18.72 -9.93 -19.14
N LYS A 278 -17.87 -10.54 -19.98
CA LYS A 278 -18.03 -11.92 -20.44
C LYS A 278 -17.94 -12.88 -19.25
N ASP A 279 -16.92 -12.74 -18.42
CA ASP A 279 -16.67 -13.64 -17.29
C ASP A 279 -17.66 -13.39 -16.13
N ALA A 280 -18.29 -12.21 -16.11
CA ALA A 280 -19.45 -11.91 -15.26
C ALA A 280 -20.79 -12.44 -15.82
N ASN A 281 -20.82 -13.02 -17.03
CA ASN A 281 -22.03 -13.39 -17.76
C ASN A 281 -23.01 -12.21 -17.94
N ILE A 282 -22.49 -10.99 -18.13
CA ILE A 282 -23.27 -9.79 -18.39
C ILE A 282 -23.30 -9.52 -19.89
N THR A 283 -24.50 -9.47 -20.47
CA THR A 283 -24.70 -8.95 -21.82
C THR A 283 -24.44 -7.45 -21.84
N ALA A 284 -23.48 -7.00 -22.65
CA ALA A 284 -23.08 -5.60 -22.72
C ALA A 284 -24.26 -4.69 -23.12
N THR A 285 -24.50 -3.65 -22.32
CA THR A 285 -25.47 -2.60 -22.64
C THR A 285 -24.91 -1.62 -23.67
N GLU A 286 -25.76 -0.75 -24.25
CA GLU A 286 -25.28 0.35 -25.09
C GLU A 286 -24.31 1.28 -24.36
N GLN A 287 -24.51 1.50 -23.05
CA GLN A 287 -23.60 2.31 -22.24
C GLN A 287 -22.24 1.62 -22.07
N ASP A 288 -22.23 0.30 -21.86
CA ASP A 288 -20.98 -0.46 -21.76
C ASP A 288 -20.19 -0.41 -23.07
N GLN A 289 -20.87 -0.49 -24.22
CA GLN A 289 -20.21 -0.37 -25.53
C GLN A 289 -19.59 1.02 -25.73
N LYS A 290 -20.30 2.09 -25.31
CA LYS A 290 -19.76 3.46 -25.32
C LYS A 290 -18.57 3.60 -24.37
N ASP A 291 -18.65 3.02 -23.17
CA ASP A 291 -17.56 3.03 -22.20
C ASP A 291 -16.32 2.35 -22.77
N LEU A 292 -16.46 1.14 -23.32
CA LEU A 292 -15.36 0.39 -23.94
C LEU A 292 -14.72 1.13 -25.11
N THR A 293 -15.52 1.78 -25.96
CA THR A 293 -15.03 2.61 -27.07
C THR A 293 -14.14 3.75 -26.57
N ASN A 294 -14.48 4.32 -25.40
CA ASN A 294 -13.70 5.38 -24.75
C ASN A 294 -12.60 4.85 -23.82
N SER A 295 -12.39 3.52 -23.79
CA SER A 295 -11.49 2.82 -22.87
C SER A 295 -11.80 3.06 -21.40
N TYR A 296 -13.07 3.24 -21.06
CA TYR A 296 -13.57 3.24 -19.69
C TYR A 296 -14.00 1.85 -19.26
N ILE A 297 -13.82 1.54 -17.97
CA ILE A 297 -14.39 0.32 -17.39
C ILE A 297 -15.91 0.37 -17.61
N PRO A 298 -16.52 -0.73 -18.11
CA PRO A 298 -17.96 -0.83 -18.32
C PRO A 298 -18.76 -0.41 -17.11
N SER A 299 -19.75 0.46 -17.33
CA SER A 299 -20.69 0.92 -16.31
C SER A 299 -21.37 -0.20 -15.52
N SER A 300 -21.64 -1.34 -16.16
CA SER A 300 -22.25 -2.51 -15.51
C SER A 300 -21.36 -3.18 -14.45
N LEU A 301 -20.06 -2.82 -14.37
CA LEU A 301 -19.12 -3.30 -13.36
C LEU A 301 -18.83 -2.25 -12.28
N LEU A 302 -19.47 -1.08 -12.36
CA LEU A 302 -19.21 0.04 -11.46
C LEU A 302 -20.47 0.39 -10.67
N LYS A 303 -20.28 1.10 -9.56
CA LYS A 303 -21.36 1.78 -8.85
C LYS A 303 -21.84 3.00 -9.66
N GLU A 304 -22.89 3.64 -9.16
CA GLU A 304 -23.49 4.81 -9.81
C GLU A 304 -22.52 5.97 -10.01
N ASP A 305 -21.54 6.11 -9.10
CA ASP A 305 -20.46 7.12 -9.17
C ASP A 305 -19.51 6.93 -10.36
N LYS A 306 -19.61 5.81 -11.09
CA LYS A 306 -18.75 5.42 -12.22
C LYS A 306 -17.25 5.38 -11.87
N PHE A 307 -16.94 5.19 -10.60
CA PHE A 307 -15.59 5.14 -10.07
C PHE A 307 -15.36 3.88 -9.25
N ALA A 308 -16.17 3.66 -8.20
CA ALA A 308 -16.04 2.49 -7.36
C ALA A 308 -16.58 1.23 -8.06
N GLY A 309 -15.94 0.09 -7.82
CA GLY A 309 -16.41 -1.21 -8.28
C GLY A 309 -17.69 -1.66 -7.55
N ASN A 310 -18.61 -2.29 -8.26
CA ASN A 310 -19.76 -2.96 -7.64
C ASN A 310 -19.40 -4.38 -7.16
N ASP A 311 -20.39 -5.16 -6.72
CA ASP A 311 -20.17 -6.50 -6.17
C ASP A 311 -19.58 -7.46 -7.21
N THR A 312 -20.05 -7.39 -8.46
CA THR A 312 -19.52 -8.16 -9.58
C THR A 312 -18.05 -7.84 -9.83
N PHE A 313 -17.67 -6.56 -9.84
CA PHE A 313 -16.26 -6.16 -9.93
C PHE A 313 -15.42 -6.76 -8.81
N ASN A 314 -15.92 -6.75 -7.57
CA ASN A 314 -15.21 -7.30 -6.41
C ASN A 314 -15.06 -8.83 -6.52
N GLN A 315 -16.06 -9.53 -7.05
CA GLN A 315 -15.98 -10.97 -7.30
C GLN A 315 -14.95 -11.30 -8.38
N LEU A 316 -14.98 -10.56 -9.49
CA LEU A 316 -13.99 -10.69 -10.56
C LEU A 316 -12.58 -10.44 -10.06
N LEU A 317 -12.37 -9.39 -9.26
CA LEU A 317 -11.06 -9.06 -8.69
C LEU A 317 -10.55 -10.19 -7.79
N ALA A 318 -11.39 -10.72 -6.92
CA ALA A 318 -11.02 -11.85 -6.06
C ALA A 318 -10.62 -13.09 -6.87
N ASN A 319 -11.35 -13.41 -7.93
CA ASN A 319 -11.02 -14.53 -8.82
C ASN A 319 -9.68 -14.31 -9.53
N GLN A 320 -9.42 -13.10 -10.04
CA GLN A 320 -8.16 -12.76 -10.71
C GLN A 320 -6.97 -12.79 -9.73
N ILE A 321 -7.15 -12.29 -8.50
CA ILE A 321 -6.13 -12.39 -7.45
C ILE A 321 -5.88 -13.86 -7.10
N TYR A 322 -6.92 -14.66 -6.91
CA TYR A 322 -6.79 -16.08 -6.60
C TYR A 322 -5.99 -16.83 -7.67
N GLN A 323 -6.32 -16.64 -8.95
CA GLN A 323 -5.57 -17.21 -10.06
C GLN A 323 -4.10 -16.77 -10.03
N LYS A 324 -3.84 -15.48 -9.77
CA LYS A 324 -2.48 -14.96 -9.70
C LYS A 324 -1.68 -15.50 -8.51
N LEU A 325 -2.33 -15.72 -7.38
CA LEU A 325 -1.72 -16.37 -6.20
C LEU A 325 -1.30 -17.82 -6.51
N GLN A 326 -2.10 -18.54 -7.30
CA GLN A 326 -1.76 -19.90 -7.75
C GLN A 326 -0.62 -19.87 -8.78
N GLU A 327 -0.67 -18.95 -9.74
CA GLU A 327 0.38 -18.76 -10.76
C GLU A 327 1.75 -18.51 -10.12
N LEU A 328 1.79 -17.64 -9.11
CA LEU A 328 3.00 -17.31 -8.34
C LEU A 328 3.36 -18.35 -7.28
N GLN A 329 2.56 -19.41 -7.14
CA GLN A 329 2.76 -20.49 -6.16
C GLN A 329 2.81 -20.01 -4.71
N TYR A 330 2.08 -18.94 -4.38
CA TYR A 330 2.01 -18.41 -3.01
C TYR A 330 1.04 -19.18 -2.13
N ILE A 331 0.04 -19.79 -2.77
CA ILE A 331 -0.93 -20.70 -2.15
C ILE A 331 -0.93 -22.02 -2.92
N LYS A 332 -1.36 -23.09 -2.25
CA LYS A 332 -1.43 -24.44 -2.82
C LYS A 332 -2.81 -24.75 -3.36
#